data_AF-A0A8C6MEH6-F1
#
_entry.id   AF-A0A8C6MEH6-F1
#
_cell.length_a   1.000
_cell.length_b   1.000
_cell.length_c   1.000
_cell.angle_alpha   90.00
_cell.angle_beta   90.00
_cell.angle_gamma   90.00
#
_symmetry.space_group_name_H-M   'P 1'
#
loop_
_entity.id
_entity.type
_entity.pdbx_description
1 polymer ?
#
loop_
_entity_poly.entity_id
_entity_poly.type
_entity_poly.pdbx_seq_one_letter_code
_entity_poly.pdbx_strand_id
1 'polypeptide(L)'
;MQVSIACTDHNLKRGNGDHSKQSTTSPNVVNQARAKFRTVAIIARSFGSFTPRHISLKESTGKHTGMKYRNLGKSGLRVSCLGLGTWVTFGGQITDEVAEQLMTIAYESGVNLFDTAEVYAGGRAEIILGNIIKKKCWRRSSLVITTKLYWGGKAETERGLSRKHIIEGLKGSLQRLQMEYVDVVFANRPDSNTPMEEIVRAMTYVINQGMVMYWGTSRWTAMEIMEAYSVARQFNLIPPVCEQAEYHLFQREKVEVQLPELYHKIGVGAMTWSPLACGIITGKYENGIPEASRASMKSYQWLKEKIVSEDGRKQQAKLKELNHIAEKLGCTLPQLAVAWCLRNEGVSSVLLGTSNPDQLTENLGAIQVRMHTHTHTHTHTHTHTHTHTHTHTHTHTHTHVNIHTYTCMHTPRFLFCHLWS
;
A
#
# COMPACT_ATOMS: atom_id res chain seq x y z
N MET A 1 27.84 -51.50 -29.23
CA MET A 1 26.91 -52.50 -29.78
C MET A 1 25.97 -51.78 -30.73
N GLN A 2 25.94 -52.21 -32.00
CA GLN A 2 25.24 -51.60 -33.14
C GLN A 2 23.72 -51.54 -32.94
N VAL A 3 23.08 -50.39 -33.16
CA VAL A 3 22.32 -49.93 -34.36
C VAL A 3 21.11 -50.80 -34.77
N SER A 4 19.90 -50.22 -34.73
CA SER A 4 19.05 -49.97 -35.93
C SER A 4 17.53 -50.05 -35.66
N ILE A 5 16.86 -48.96 -36.02
CA ILE A 5 15.43 -48.84 -36.32
C ILE A 5 15.21 -49.22 -37.79
N ALA A 6 14.16 -49.98 -38.11
CA ALA A 6 13.53 -49.99 -39.45
C ALA A 6 12.08 -50.52 -39.39
N CYS A 7 11.24 -49.92 -40.24
CA CYS A 7 9.80 -50.13 -40.39
C CYS A 7 9.42 -51.25 -41.39
N THR A 8 8.09 -51.44 -41.49
CA THR A 8 7.23 -51.84 -42.64
C THR A 8 6.85 -53.32 -42.87
N ASP A 9 5.53 -53.55 -42.68
CA ASP A 9 4.52 -54.19 -43.54
C ASP A 9 4.79 -55.48 -44.33
N HIS A 10 3.90 -56.47 -44.12
CA HIS A 10 3.10 -57.09 -45.21
C HIS A 10 1.94 -58.02 -44.72
N ASN A 11 0.72 -57.65 -45.09
CA ASN A 11 -0.36 -58.42 -45.78
C ASN A 11 -0.68 -59.89 -45.45
N LEU A 12 -1.99 -60.21 -45.26
CA LEU A 12 -2.89 -60.86 -46.27
C LEU A 12 -4.27 -61.32 -45.70
N LYS A 13 -5.37 -60.83 -46.33
CA LYS A 13 -6.64 -61.48 -46.80
C LYS A 13 -7.50 -62.33 -45.80
N ARG A 14 -8.84 -62.46 -45.85
CA ARG A 14 -9.94 -62.26 -46.83
C ARG A 14 -11.30 -62.50 -46.12
N GLY A 15 -12.42 -61.93 -46.59
CA GLY A 15 -13.79 -62.42 -46.28
C GLY A 15 -14.91 -61.42 -46.63
N ASN A 16 -15.92 -61.86 -47.40
CA ASN A 16 -16.84 -61.07 -48.25
C ASN A 16 -18.30 -61.02 -47.72
N GLY A 17 -19.07 -60.01 -48.16
CA GLY A 17 -20.56 -59.97 -48.24
C GLY A 17 -21.31 -59.54 -46.97
N ASP A 18 -22.41 -58.78 -46.96
CA ASP A 18 -23.38 -58.47 -48.01
C ASP A 18 -24.25 -57.24 -47.62
N HIS A 19 -24.96 -56.67 -48.59
CA HIS A 19 -25.77 -55.44 -48.52
C HIS A 19 -27.10 -55.53 -47.75
N SER A 20 -27.51 -54.44 -47.06
CA SER A 20 -28.91 -53.98 -47.05
C SER A 20 -29.04 -52.47 -46.78
N LYS A 21 -29.89 -51.80 -47.56
CA LYS A 21 -30.30 -50.39 -47.45
C LYS A 21 -31.72 -50.33 -46.86
N GLN A 22 -31.98 -49.42 -45.90
CA GLN A 22 -33.22 -48.65 -45.69
C GLN A 22 -33.04 -47.77 -44.42
N SER A 23 -33.03 -46.44 -44.53
CA SER A 23 -34.18 -45.51 -44.44
C SER A 23 -34.48 -45.02 -43.00
N THR A 24 -33.97 -43.81 -42.71
CA THR A 24 -34.52 -42.72 -41.88
C THR A 24 -35.61 -42.98 -40.83
N THR A 25 -35.33 -42.62 -39.57
CA THR A 25 -36.08 -41.58 -38.80
C THR A 25 -35.45 -41.39 -37.41
N SER A 26 -35.19 -40.13 -37.02
CA SER A 26 -34.70 -39.75 -35.68
C SER A 26 -35.79 -39.94 -34.62
N PRO A 27 -35.40 -40.29 -33.38
CA PRO A 27 -35.72 -39.36 -32.29
C PRO A 27 -34.62 -39.31 -31.23
N ASN A 28 -34.25 -38.10 -30.78
CA ASN A 28 -34.03 -37.75 -29.36
C ASN A 28 -33.25 -36.44 -29.19
N VAL A 29 -33.79 -35.34 -29.73
CA VAL A 29 -33.38 -33.98 -29.31
C VAL A 29 -34.13 -33.55 -28.03
N VAL A 30 -35.22 -34.24 -27.67
CA VAL A 30 -36.08 -33.90 -26.52
C VAL A 30 -35.48 -34.31 -25.16
N ASN A 31 -34.62 -35.34 -25.12
CA ASN A 31 -34.06 -35.85 -23.86
C ASN A 31 -32.84 -35.05 -23.35
N GLN A 32 -32.08 -34.37 -24.22
CA GLN A 32 -31.00 -33.46 -23.79
C GLN A 32 -31.51 -32.11 -23.27
N ALA A 33 -32.67 -31.64 -23.75
CA ALA A 33 -33.27 -30.40 -23.26
C ALA A 33 -33.79 -30.56 -21.82
N ARG A 34 -34.46 -31.68 -21.50
CA ARG A 34 -34.99 -31.94 -20.15
C ARG A 34 -33.92 -32.07 -19.06
N ALA A 35 -32.72 -32.56 -19.40
CA ALA A 35 -31.60 -32.64 -18.46
C ALA A 35 -31.00 -31.25 -18.14
N LYS A 36 -30.95 -30.34 -19.12
CA LYS A 36 -30.44 -28.98 -18.92
C LYS A 36 -31.39 -28.10 -18.10
N PHE A 37 -32.71 -28.30 -18.22
CA PHE A 37 -33.69 -27.54 -17.43
C PHE A 37 -33.73 -27.93 -15.94
N ARG A 38 -33.36 -29.17 -15.57
CA ARG A 38 -33.28 -29.59 -14.15
C ARG A 38 -32.07 -28.98 -13.43
N THR A 39 -30.93 -28.82 -14.10
CA THR A 39 -29.74 -28.22 -13.50
C THR A 39 -29.91 -26.71 -13.27
N VAL A 40 -30.59 -26.00 -14.17
CA VAL A 40 -30.88 -24.56 -14.01
C VAL A 40 -31.88 -24.31 -12.87
N ALA A 41 -32.86 -25.21 -12.68
CA ALA A 41 -33.84 -25.09 -11.59
C ALA A 41 -33.24 -25.36 -10.20
N ILE A 42 -32.17 -26.16 -10.10
CA ILE A 42 -31.44 -26.41 -8.83
C ILE A 42 -30.55 -25.21 -8.48
N ILE A 43 -29.95 -24.55 -9.48
CA ILE A 43 -29.18 -23.31 -9.26
C ILE A 43 -30.10 -22.15 -8.85
N ALA A 44 -31.30 -22.05 -9.43
CA ALA A 44 -32.28 -21.02 -9.08
C ALA A 44 -32.87 -21.16 -7.66
N ARG A 45 -32.89 -22.37 -7.08
CA ARG A 45 -33.35 -22.60 -5.70
C ARG A 45 -32.29 -22.39 -4.62
N SER A 46 -31.02 -22.20 -5.01
CA SER A 46 -29.92 -21.86 -4.08
C SER A 46 -29.71 -20.35 -3.92
N PHE A 47 -30.32 -19.53 -4.77
CA PHE A 47 -30.44 -18.10 -4.55
C PHE A 47 -31.62 -17.82 -3.61
N GLY A 48 -31.41 -18.11 -2.32
CA GLY A 48 -32.23 -17.52 -1.26
C GLY A 48 -32.33 -16.02 -1.49
N SER A 49 -33.52 -15.46 -1.25
CA SER A 49 -33.87 -14.08 -1.57
C SER A 49 -32.75 -13.10 -1.23
N PHE A 50 -32.02 -12.63 -2.25
CA PHE A 50 -31.23 -11.42 -2.13
C PHE A 50 -32.22 -10.26 -2.08
N THR A 51 -32.74 -10.00 -0.89
CA THR A 51 -33.27 -8.67 -0.61
C THR A 51 -32.07 -7.74 -0.68
N PRO A 52 -32.04 -6.75 -1.58
CA PRO A 52 -31.02 -5.72 -1.52
C PRO A 52 -31.27 -4.99 -0.21
N ARG A 53 -30.51 -5.32 0.84
CA ARG A 53 -30.42 -4.42 1.98
C ARG A 53 -29.89 -3.12 1.41
N HIS A 54 -30.76 -2.13 1.34
CA HIS A 54 -30.41 -0.78 0.96
C HIS A 54 -29.42 -0.29 2.01
N ILE A 55 -28.11 -0.47 1.75
CA ILE A 55 -27.07 0.07 2.61
C ILE A 55 -27.18 1.58 2.47
N SER A 56 -27.71 2.22 3.50
CA SER A 56 -27.79 3.67 3.56
C SER A 56 -26.37 4.23 3.52
N LEU A 57 -26.15 5.31 2.76
CA LEU A 57 -24.88 6.08 2.78
C LEU A 57 -24.48 6.51 4.21
N LYS A 58 -25.42 6.51 5.17
CA LYS A 58 -25.17 6.70 6.61
C LYS A 58 -24.29 5.60 7.25
N GLU A 59 -24.20 4.41 6.66
CA GLU A 59 -23.32 3.32 7.15
C GLU A 59 -21.87 3.44 6.64
N SER A 60 -21.57 4.43 5.78
CA SER A 60 -20.19 4.70 5.38
C SER A 60 -19.50 5.53 6.47
N THR A 61 -18.58 4.91 7.21
CA THR A 61 -17.81 5.52 8.31
C THR A 61 -17.13 6.84 7.90
N GLY A 62 -16.76 6.98 6.63
CA GLY A 62 -16.07 8.17 6.09
C GLY A 62 -16.84 9.49 6.16
N LYS A 63 -18.19 9.49 6.10
CA LYS A 63 -18.95 10.76 6.03
C LYS A 63 -18.95 11.52 7.37
N HIS A 64 -18.64 10.84 8.47
CA HIS A 64 -18.74 11.40 9.83
C HIS A 64 -17.39 11.77 10.45
N THR A 65 -16.27 11.20 9.98
CA THR A 65 -14.96 11.30 10.66
C THR A 65 -13.98 12.28 10.02
N GLY A 66 -14.27 12.74 8.80
CA GLY A 66 -13.33 13.58 8.02
C GLY A 66 -12.15 12.80 7.41
N MET A 67 -12.11 11.47 7.55
CA MET A 67 -11.09 10.62 6.94
C MET A 67 -11.12 10.73 5.41
N LYS A 68 -9.97 11.06 4.82
CA LYS A 68 -9.81 11.11 3.36
C LYS A 68 -9.44 9.73 2.84
N TYR A 69 -10.07 9.32 1.74
CA TYR A 69 -9.73 8.10 1.01
C TYR A 69 -9.08 8.44 -0.32
N ARG A 70 -8.08 7.68 -0.71
CA ARG A 70 -7.30 7.84 -1.96
C ARG A 70 -7.11 6.48 -2.61
N ASN A 71 -6.86 6.47 -3.91
CA ASN A 71 -6.43 5.26 -4.59
C ASN A 71 -5.01 4.89 -4.15
N LEU A 72 -4.73 3.60 -3.99
CA LEU A 72 -3.38 3.09 -3.76
C LEU A 72 -2.66 3.02 -5.11
N GLY A 73 -1.83 4.04 -5.38
CA GLY A 73 -1.25 4.23 -6.71
C GLY A 73 -2.34 4.52 -7.76
N LYS A 74 -2.15 3.97 -8.96
CA LYS A 74 -3.17 4.00 -10.03
C LYS A 74 -4.15 2.82 -9.98
N SER A 75 -4.07 1.96 -8.96
CA SER A 75 -5.01 0.84 -8.79
C SER A 75 -6.41 1.33 -8.42
N GLY A 76 -7.42 0.46 -8.54
CA GLY A 76 -8.78 0.74 -8.09
C GLY A 76 -8.98 0.65 -6.56
N LEU A 77 -8.00 0.16 -5.82
CA LEU A 77 -8.10 -0.04 -4.37
C LEU A 77 -8.07 1.32 -3.65
N ARG A 78 -9.13 1.64 -2.91
CA ARG A 78 -9.21 2.88 -2.12
C ARG A 78 -8.86 2.62 -0.66
N VAL A 79 -7.86 3.33 -0.17
CA VAL A 79 -7.36 3.26 1.21
C VAL A 79 -7.59 4.58 1.93
N SER A 80 -7.81 4.51 3.25
CA SER A 80 -7.75 5.68 4.13
C SER A 80 -6.35 6.29 4.08
N CYS A 81 -6.25 7.62 4.14
CA CYS A 81 -4.96 8.32 4.11
C CYS A 81 -4.10 8.00 5.34
N LEU A 82 -4.69 7.50 6.43
CA LEU A 82 -3.99 6.89 7.55
C LEU A 82 -4.34 5.39 7.60
N GLY A 83 -3.34 4.57 7.92
CA GLY A 83 -3.51 3.15 8.24
C GLY A 83 -2.94 2.81 9.61
N LEU A 84 -3.23 1.62 10.13
CA LEU A 84 -2.69 1.14 11.40
C LEU A 84 -1.78 -0.08 11.16
N GLY A 85 -0.51 0.04 11.52
CA GLY A 85 0.46 -1.06 11.50
C GLY A 85 0.56 -1.78 12.84
N THR A 86 0.87 -3.07 12.80
CA THR A 86 0.95 -3.95 13.98
C THR A 86 2.39 -4.21 14.48
N TRP A 87 3.40 -3.65 13.81
CA TRP A 87 4.81 -3.88 14.16
C TRP A 87 5.15 -3.39 15.58
N VAL A 88 5.91 -4.20 16.32
CA VAL A 88 6.32 -4.02 17.74
C VAL A 88 5.18 -4.24 18.74
N THR A 89 3.98 -3.81 18.40
CA THR A 89 2.85 -3.69 19.32
C THR A 89 2.11 -5.01 19.46
N PHE A 90 1.42 -5.47 18.42
CA PHE A 90 0.52 -6.61 18.51
C PHE A 90 1.31 -7.90 18.76
N GLY A 91 0.90 -8.66 19.78
CA GLY A 91 1.57 -9.91 20.16
C GLY A 91 2.96 -9.71 20.78
N GLY A 92 3.30 -8.47 21.14
CA GLY A 92 4.59 -8.09 21.71
C GLY A 92 4.41 -7.10 22.85
N GLN A 93 4.54 -5.80 22.54
CA GLN A 93 4.60 -4.72 23.53
C GLN A 93 3.28 -4.48 24.29
N ILE A 94 2.13 -4.70 23.64
CA ILE A 94 0.80 -4.39 24.21
C ILE A 94 -0.02 -5.67 24.38
N THR A 95 -1.04 -5.60 25.26
CA THR A 95 -1.98 -6.71 25.44
C THR A 95 -2.97 -6.79 24.27
N ASP A 96 -3.63 -7.94 24.14
CA ASP A 96 -4.63 -8.19 23.10
C ASP A 96 -5.85 -7.27 23.26
N GLU A 97 -6.21 -6.89 24.48
CA GLU A 97 -7.28 -5.93 24.77
C GLU A 97 -6.93 -4.53 24.27
N VAL A 98 -5.69 -4.08 24.49
CA VAL A 98 -5.22 -2.79 23.96
C VAL A 98 -5.17 -2.84 22.43
N ALA A 99 -4.73 -3.95 21.85
CA ALA A 99 -4.75 -4.15 20.40
C ALA A 99 -6.17 -4.04 19.81
N GLU A 100 -7.17 -4.65 20.47
CA GLU A 100 -8.58 -4.54 20.10
C GLU A 100 -9.11 -3.11 20.21
N GLN A 101 -8.76 -2.39 21.28
CA GLN A 101 -9.13 -0.99 21.48
C GLN A 101 -8.55 -0.10 20.36
N LEU A 102 -7.25 -0.24 20.06
CA LEU A 102 -6.59 0.51 19.00
C LEU A 102 -7.26 0.26 17.64
N MET A 103 -7.53 -1.01 17.32
CA MET A 103 -8.14 -1.36 16.04
C MET A 103 -9.58 -0.85 15.95
N THR A 104 -10.33 -0.90 17.07
CA THR A 104 -11.70 -0.35 17.15
C THR A 104 -11.70 1.15 16.92
N ILE A 105 -10.86 1.91 17.62
CA ILE A 105 -10.74 3.37 17.44
C ILE A 105 -10.37 3.72 16.00
N ALA A 106 -9.41 3.01 15.42
CA ALA A 106 -9.01 3.23 14.03
C ALA A 106 -10.18 3.00 13.07
N TYR A 107 -10.86 1.85 13.17
CA TYR A 107 -11.98 1.51 12.28
C TYR A 107 -13.15 2.48 12.41
N GLU A 108 -13.53 2.83 13.65
CA GLU A 108 -14.60 3.79 13.94
C GLU A 108 -14.24 5.21 13.47
N SER A 109 -12.95 5.55 13.43
CA SER A 109 -12.44 6.80 12.85
C SER A 109 -12.34 6.78 11.32
N GLY A 110 -12.76 5.69 10.67
CA GLY A 110 -12.77 5.53 9.22
C GLY A 110 -11.48 4.95 8.62
N VAL A 111 -10.50 4.53 9.44
CA VAL A 111 -9.35 3.78 8.93
C VAL A 111 -9.83 2.44 8.38
N ASN A 112 -9.53 2.16 7.12
CA ASN A 112 -9.81 0.86 6.52
C ASN A 112 -8.54 0.03 6.29
N LEU A 113 -7.36 0.64 6.36
CA LEU A 113 -6.07 -0.01 6.09
C LEU A 113 -5.40 -0.51 7.37
N PHE A 114 -5.18 -1.82 7.45
CA PHE A 114 -4.51 -2.49 8.56
C PHE A 114 -3.37 -3.37 8.05
N ASP A 115 -2.17 -3.16 8.60
CA ASP A 115 -0.93 -3.71 8.06
C ASP A 115 -0.19 -4.58 9.09
N THR A 116 0.24 -5.76 8.66
CA THR A 116 0.97 -6.74 9.47
C THR A 116 2.07 -7.44 8.66
N ALA A 117 2.74 -8.44 9.24
CA ALA A 117 3.69 -9.30 8.55
C ALA A 117 3.83 -10.65 9.26
N GLU A 118 4.22 -11.70 8.53
CA GLU A 118 4.42 -13.04 9.10
C GLU A 118 5.46 -13.06 10.23
N VAL A 119 6.46 -12.17 10.15
CA VAL A 119 7.57 -12.10 11.11
C VAL A 119 7.19 -11.37 12.40
N TYR A 120 6.11 -10.57 12.40
CA TYR A 120 5.76 -9.73 13.54
C TYR A 120 5.32 -10.59 14.73
N ALA A 121 6.13 -10.51 15.79
CA ALA A 121 6.01 -11.37 16.97
C ALA A 121 5.94 -12.87 16.63
N GLY A 122 6.66 -13.31 15.60
CA GLY A 122 6.65 -14.71 15.14
C GLY A 122 5.25 -15.17 14.68
N GLY A 123 4.50 -14.30 14.03
CA GLY A 123 3.14 -14.56 13.55
C GLY A 123 2.03 -14.23 14.55
N ARG A 124 2.34 -13.93 15.82
CA ARG A 124 1.29 -13.58 16.81
C ARG A 124 0.51 -12.32 16.46
N ALA A 125 1.15 -11.34 15.81
CA ALA A 125 0.46 -10.13 15.38
C ALA A 125 -0.70 -10.43 14.41
N GLU A 126 -0.51 -11.40 13.50
CA GLU A 126 -1.54 -11.85 12.55
C GLU A 126 -2.68 -12.59 13.26
N ILE A 127 -2.37 -13.44 14.25
CA ILE A 127 -3.37 -14.14 15.06
C ILE A 127 -4.28 -13.14 15.77
N ILE A 128 -3.69 -12.14 16.44
CA ILE A 128 -4.44 -11.11 17.18
C ILE A 128 -5.29 -10.28 16.22
N LEU A 129 -4.72 -9.83 15.09
CA LEU A 129 -5.46 -9.08 14.07
C LEU A 129 -6.67 -9.88 13.56
N GLY A 130 -6.48 -11.17 13.24
CA GLY A 130 -7.55 -12.08 12.81
C GLY A 130 -8.62 -12.28 13.88
N ASN A 131 -8.22 -12.49 15.14
CA ASN A 131 -9.14 -12.64 16.27
C ASN A 131 -10.01 -11.40 16.47
N ILE A 132 -9.42 -10.20 16.40
CA ILE A 132 -10.16 -8.94 16.55
C ILE A 132 -11.19 -8.79 15.43
N ILE A 133 -10.80 -8.97 14.17
CA ILE A 133 -11.71 -8.84 13.02
C ILE A 133 -12.88 -9.82 13.14
N LYS A 134 -12.60 -11.07 13.50
CA LYS A 134 -13.61 -12.10 13.73
C LYS A 134 -14.54 -11.76 14.89
N LYS A 135 -14.00 -11.28 16.02
CA LYS A 135 -14.77 -10.89 17.21
C LYS A 135 -15.67 -9.69 16.94
N LYS A 136 -15.17 -8.69 16.21
CA LYS A 136 -15.90 -7.45 15.89
C LYS A 136 -16.92 -7.64 14.77
N CYS A 137 -16.89 -8.76 14.06
CA CYS A 137 -17.79 -9.06 12.93
C CYS A 137 -17.84 -7.95 11.88
N TRP A 138 -16.73 -7.22 11.67
CA TRP A 138 -16.65 -6.22 10.61
C TRP A 138 -16.73 -6.90 9.25
N ARG A 139 -17.40 -6.24 8.30
CA ARG A 139 -17.51 -6.78 6.94
C ARG A 139 -16.12 -6.86 6.33
N ARG A 140 -15.70 -8.04 5.86
CA ARG A 140 -14.40 -8.21 5.20
C ARG A 140 -14.22 -7.24 4.03
N SER A 141 -15.30 -6.89 3.34
CA SER A 141 -15.33 -5.95 2.20
C SER A 141 -15.16 -4.48 2.58
N SER A 142 -15.25 -4.10 3.86
CA SER A 142 -14.94 -2.74 4.33
C SER A 142 -13.52 -2.58 4.86
N LEU A 143 -12.72 -3.64 4.86
CA LEU A 143 -11.35 -3.67 5.34
C LEU A 143 -10.36 -3.85 4.19
N VAL A 144 -9.20 -3.21 4.32
CA VAL A 144 -8.01 -3.42 3.51
C VAL A 144 -6.92 -3.99 4.43
N ILE A 145 -6.71 -5.29 4.34
CA ILE A 145 -5.74 -6.03 5.15
C ILE A 145 -4.50 -6.29 4.31
N THR A 146 -3.34 -5.90 4.83
CA THR A 146 -2.06 -6.13 4.17
C THR A 146 -1.12 -6.95 5.05
N THR A 147 -0.42 -7.92 4.45
CA THR A 147 0.67 -8.65 5.13
C THR A 147 1.94 -8.64 4.29
N LYS A 148 3.08 -8.97 4.90
CA LYS A 148 4.38 -9.02 4.22
C LYS A 148 5.07 -10.35 4.46
N LEU A 149 5.74 -10.83 3.42
CA LEU A 149 6.47 -12.09 3.40
C LEU A 149 7.96 -11.84 3.18
N TYR A 150 8.78 -12.52 3.97
CA TYR A 150 10.21 -12.76 3.77
C TYR A 150 10.80 -13.66 4.87
N TRP A 151 10.29 -13.60 6.11
CA TRP A 151 10.84 -14.33 7.27
C TRP A 151 9.72 -15.09 7.98
N GLY A 152 9.42 -16.31 7.53
CA GLY A 152 8.34 -17.12 8.11
C GLY A 152 8.81 -18.16 9.12
N GLY A 153 10.10 -18.44 9.22
CA GLY A 153 10.62 -19.46 10.13
C GLY A 153 12.14 -19.51 10.23
N LYS A 154 12.64 -20.57 10.86
CA LYS A 154 14.08 -20.74 11.15
C LYS A 154 14.79 -21.53 10.06
N ALA A 155 14.09 -22.43 9.38
CA ALA A 155 14.67 -23.26 8.33
C ALA A 155 15.08 -22.40 7.13
N GLU A 156 16.03 -22.90 6.35
CA GLU A 156 16.56 -22.17 5.18
C GLU A 156 15.48 -21.88 4.13
N THR A 157 14.48 -22.77 4.02
CA THR A 157 13.38 -22.63 3.06
C THR A 157 12.18 -21.84 3.59
N GLU A 158 12.23 -21.38 4.84
CA GLU A 158 11.18 -20.57 5.49
C GLU A 158 11.50 -19.06 5.44
N ARG A 159 12.35 -18.64 4.48
CA ARG A 159 12.70 -17.25 4.25
C ARG A 159 12.89 -16.93 2.76
N GLY A 160 12.98 -15.64 2.45
CA GLY A 160 13.23 -15.12 1.11
C GLY A 160 11.95 -14.91 0.31
N LEU A 161 12.10 -14.79 -1.00
CA LEU A 161 11.01 -14.57 -1.96
C LEU A 161 10.92 -15.67 -3.01
N SER A 162 11.48 -16.85 -2.72
CA SER A 162 11.26 -18.04 -3.54
C SER A 162 9.76 -18.35 -3.67
N ARG A 163 9.37 -18.98 -4.77
CA ARG A 163 7.98 -19.40 -5.01
C ARG A 163 7.47 -20.28 -3.87
N LYS A 164 8.32 -21.16 -3.33
CA LYS A 164 8.00 -22.00 -2.17
C LYS A 164 7.59 -21.14 -0.98
N HIS A 165 8.46 -20.21 -0.56
CA HIS A 165 8.19 -19.37 0.61
C HIS A 165 7.02 -18.42 0.41
N ILE A 166 6.87 -17.81 -0.77
CA ILE A 166 5.73 -16.91 -1.05
C ILE A 166 4.40 -17.67 -0.87
N ILE A 167 4.28 -18.87 -1.43
CA ILE A 167 3.03 -19.65 -1.35
C ILE A 167 2.81 -20.19 0.07
N GLU A 168 3.83 -20.79 0.69
CA GLU A 168 3.72 -21.40 2.02
C GLU A 168 3.56 -20.34 3.12
N GLY A 169 4.36 -19.29 3.08
CA GLY A 169 4.28 -18.15 4.00
C GLY A 169 2.94 -17.42 3.90
N LEU A 170 2.39 -17.21 2.70
CA LEU A 170 1.05 -16.63 2.55
C LEU A 170 -0.04 -17.55 3.12
N LYS A 171 0.01 -18.86 2.84
CA LYS A 171 -0.94 -19.83 3.42
C LYS A 171 -0.89 -19.80 4.95
N GLY A 172 0.31 -19.80 5.54
CA GLY A 172 0.49 -19.68 6.99
C GLY A 172 -0.08 -18.37 7.54
N SER A 173 0.15 -17.26 6.83
CA SER A 173 -0.37 -15.94 7.21
C SER A 173 -1.91 -15.90 7.17
N LEU A 174 -2.53 -16.41 6.10
CA LEU A 174 -3.99 -16.49 5.96
C LEU A 174 -4.62 -17.38 7.04
N GLN A 175 -3.98 -18.49 7.39
CA GLN A 175 -4.42 -19.36 8.47
C GLN A 175 -4.40 -18.61 9.82
N ARG A 176 -3.31 -17.89 10.13
CA ARG A 176 -3.20 -17.09 11.36
C ARG A 176 -4.24 -15.96 11.39
N LEU A 177 -4.42 -15.27 10.27
CA LEU A 177 -5.42 -14.21 10.10
C LEU A 177 -6.87 -14.71 10.12
N GLN A 178 -7.10 -16.02 9.93
CA GLN A 178 -8.42 -16.61 9.75
C GLN A 178 -9.18 -15.97 8.57
N MET A 179 -8.49 -15.78 7.44
CA MET A 179 -9.04 -15.16 6.23
C MET A 179 -8.77 -16.01 4.99
N GLU A 180 -9.65 -15.91 4.01
CA GLU A 180 -9.45 -16.53 2.69
C GLU A 180 -8.45 -15.74 1.84
N TYR A 181 -8.40 -14.42 2.02
CA TYR A 181 -7.51 -13.54 1.26
C TYR A 181 -7.09 -12.29 2.04
N VAL A 182 -5.93 -11.74 1.65
CA VAL A 182 -5.49 -10.37 2.00
C VAL A 182 -5.68 -9.43 0.80
N ASP A 183 -5.84 -8.13 1.04
CA ASP A 183 -6.01 -7.18 -0.05
C ASP A 183 -4.68 -6.90 -0.76
N VAL A 184 -3.58 -6.78 0.01
CA VAL A 184 -2.23 -6.64 -0.55
C VAL A 184 -1.25 -7.54 0.16
N VAL A 185 -0.49 -8.35 -0.59
CA VAL A 185 0.70 -9.04 -0.08
C VAL A 185 1.94 -8.27 -0.50
N PHE A 186 2.85 -8.03 0.43
CA PHE A 186 4.11 -7.34 0.16
C PHE A 186 5.30 -8.29 0.22
N ALA A 187 6.24 -8.12 -0.71
CA ALA A 187 7.62 -8.54 -0.48
C ALA A 187 8.23 -7.62 0.59
N ASN A 188 8.57 -8.15 1.77
CA ASN A 188 8.97 -7.34 2.94
C ASN A 188 10.33 -6.62 2.75
N ARG A 189 11.19 -7.17 1.88
CA ARG A 189 12.47 -6.60 1.43
C ARG A 189 12.87 -7.26 0.11
N PRO A 190 13.87 -6.74 -0.63
CA PRO A 190 14.44 -7.46 -1.76
C PRO A 190 15.10 -8.77 -1.35
N ASP A 191 15.09 -9.74 -2.26
CA ASP A 191 15.79 -11.02 -2.14
C ASP A 191 16.80 -11.16 -3.29
N SER A 192 18.09 -11.10 -2.95
CA SER A 192 19.17 -11.25 -3.93
C SER A 192 19.38 -12.70 -4.40
N ASN A 193 18.76 -13.67 -3.72
CA ASN A 193 18.96 -15.10 -3.99
C ASN A 193 17.85 -15.69 -4.88
N THR A 194 16.76 -14.94 -5.12
CA THR A 194 15.65 -15.39 -5.95
C THR A 194 15.54 -14.51 -7.20
N PRO A 195 15.51 -15.08 -8.43
CA PRO A 195 15.33 -14.30 -9.64
C PRO A 195 14.00 -13.53 -9.67
N MET A 196 14.01 -12.31 -10.21
CA MET A 196 12.81 -11.45 -10.29
C MET A 196 11.63 -12.14 -10.98
N GLU A 197 11.89 -12.90 -12.04
CA GLU A 197 10.85 -13.66 -12.75
C GLU A 197 10.10 -14.63 -11.83
N GLU A 198 10.82 -15.36 -10.97
CA GLU A 198 10.20 -16.29 -10.04
C GLU A 198 9.32 -15.56 -9.02
N ILE A 199 9.81 -14.44 -8.48
CA ILE A 199 9.08 -13.60 -7.52
C ILE A 199 7.77 -13.12 -8.15
N VAL A 200 7.83 -12.50 -9.34
CA VAL A 200 6.65 -11.94 -10.02
C VAL A 200 5.66 -13.03 -10.43
N ARG A 201 6.14 -14.21 -10.88
CA ARG A 201 5.28 -15.37 -11.18
C ARG A 201 4.62 -15.93 -9.93
N ALA A 202 5.32 -15.98 -8.81
CA ALA A 202 4.76 -16.45 -7.54
C ALA A 202 3.69 -15.49 -7.00
N MET A 203 3.95 -14.18 -7.02
CA MET A 203 2.98 -13.14 -6.66
C MET A 203 1.74 -13.16 -7.56
N THR A 204 1.95 -13.30 -8.87
CA THR A 204 0.85 -13.45 -9.84
C THR A 204 0.04 -14.71 -9.59
N TYR A 205 0.71 -15.83 -9.27
CA TYR A 205 0.04 -17.09 -8.96
C TYR A 205 -0.88 -16.95 -7.75
N VAL A 206 -0.41 -16.38 -6.62
CA VAL A 206 -1.26 -16.26 -5.42
C VAL A 206 -2.45 -15.31 -5.63
N ILE A 207 -2.31 -14.31 -6.51
CA ILE A 207 -3.45 -13.48 -6.95
C ILE A 207 -4.45 -14.30 -7.75
N ASN A 208 -3.99 -15.06 -8.75
CA ASN A 208 -4.85 -15.89 -9.58
C ASN A 208 -5.52 -17.03 -8.82
N GLN A 209 -4.96 -17.46 -7.68
CA GLN A 209 -5.58 -18.41 -6.76
C GLN A 209 -6.61 -17.77 -5.82
N GLY A 210 -6.80 -16.44 -5.87
CA GLY A 210 -7.73 -15.72 -5.00
C GLY A 210 -7.24 -15.57 -3.55
N MET A 211 -5.98 -15.90 -3.26
CA MET A 211 -5.39 -15.74 -1.91
C MET A 211 -5.06 -14.27 -1.59
N VAL A 212 -4.99 -13.44 -2.61
CA VAL A 212 -4.69 -12.03 -2.48
C VAL A 212 -5.26 -11.23 -3.66
N MET A 213 -5.66 -9.97 -3.44
CA MET A 213 -6.19 -9.10 -4.50
C MET A 213 -5.08 -8.40 -5.31
N TYR A 214 -4.05 -7.89 -4.64
CA TYR A 214 -2.93 -7.17 -5.25
C TYR A 214 -1.60 -7.53 -4.57
N TRP A 215 -0.47 -7.20 -5.20
CA TRP A 215 0.82 -7.30 -4.52
C TRP A 215 1.61 -6.00 -4.60
N GLY A 216 2.59 -5.87 -3.70
CA GLY A 216 3.47 -4.72 -3.65
C GLY A 216 4.86 -5.07 -3.15
N THR A 217 5.73 -4.07 -3.14
CA THR A 217 7.12 -4.16 -2.69
C THR A 217 7.31 -3.36 -1.40
N SER A 218 8.35 -3.65 -0.63
CA SER A 218 8.74 -2.87 0.56
C SER A 218 10.24 -2.85 0.67
N ARG A 219 10.82 -1.65 0.82
CA ARG A 219 12.27 -1.41 0.89
C ARG A 219 13.02 -1.69 -0.42
N TRP A 220 12.29 -1.81 -1.54
CA TRP A 220 12.91 -2.03 -2.85
C TRP A 220 13.41 -0.71 -3.44
N THR A 221 14.50 -0.75 -4.18
CA THR A 221 14.97 0.39 -4.96
C THR A 221 14.03 0.67 -6.13
N ALA A 222 14.06 1.89 -6.68
CA ALA A 222 13.27 2.20 -7.87
C ALA A 222 13.63 1.32 -9.07
N MET A 223 14.89 0.87 -9.16
CA MET A 223 15.37 -0.05 -10.19
C MET A 223 14.69 -1.42 -10.05
N GLU A 224 14.72 -2.04 -8.87
CA GLU A 224 14.10 -3.35 -8.63
C GLU A 224 12.58 -3.32 -8.87
N ILE A 225 11.90 -2.23 -8.51
CA ILE A 225 10.47 -2.06 -8.79
C ILE A 225 10.21 -1.98 -10.30
N MET A 226 11.06 -1.27 -11.04
CA MET A 226 10.96 -1.21 -12.50
C MET A 226 11.29 -2.55 -13.16
N GLU A 227 12.24 -3.31 -12.60
CA GLU A 227 12.55 -4.67 -13.05
C GLU A 227 11.35 -5.60 -12.88
N ALA A 228 10.70 -5.58 -11.71
CA ALA A 228 9.46 -6.33 -11.47
C ALA A 228 8.36 -5.96 -12.46
N TYR A 229 8.20 -4.67 -12.76
CA TYR A 229 7.27 -4.19 -13.78
C TYR A 229 7.64 -4.70 -15.18
N SER A 230 8.92 -4.63 -15.54
CA SER A 230 9.45 -5.11 -16.84
C SER A 230 9.16 -6.59 -17.04
N VAL A 231 9.49 -7.42 -16.04
CA VAL A 231 9.18 -8.85 -16.02
C VAL A 231 7.67 -9.08 -16.17
N ALA A 232 6.85 -8.32 -15.44
CA ALA A 232 5.41 -8.45 -15.54
C ALA A 232 4.88 -8.15 -16.96
N ARG A 233 5.40 -7.10 -17.60
CA ARG A 233 5.03 -6.77 -18.99
C ARG A 233 5.53 -7.79 -20.00
N GLN A 234 6.77 -8.26 -19.86
CA GLN A 234 7.37 -9.22 -20.77
C GLN A 234 6.62 -10.56 -20.77
N PHE A 235 6.18 -11.03 -19.60
CA PHE A 235 5.56 -12.35 -19.44
C PHE A 235 4.05 -12.31 -19.21
N ASN A 236 3.40 -11.15 -19.43
CA ASN A 236 1.97 -10.93 -19.19
C ASN A 236 1.51 -11.35 -17.78
N LEU A 237 2.29 -10.95 -16.77
CA LEU A 237 2.03 -11.18 -15.35
C LEU A 237 1.48 -9.90 -14.70
N ILE A 238 1.15 -9.99 -13.41
CA ILE A 238 0.54 -8.87 -12.68
C ILE A 238 1.67 -8.02 -12.06
N PRO A 239 1.78 -6.72 -12.36
CA PRO A 239 2.79 -5.83 -11.77
C PRO A 239 2.43 -5.43 -10.33
N PRO A 240 3.41 -4.96 -9.52
CA PRO A 240 3.13 -4.46 -8.18
C PRO A 240 2.37 -3.13 -8.24
N VAL A 241 1.47 -2.89 -7.30
CA VAL A 241 0.64 -1.66 -7.26
C VAL A 241 1.15 -0.59 -6.29
N CYS A 242 2.03 -0.97 -5.36
CA CYS A 242 2.46 -0.13 -4.26
C CYS A 242 3.87 -0.49 -3.80
N GLU A 243 4.63 0.52 -3.42
CA GLU A 243 5.85 0.39 -2.62
C GLU A 243 5.59 0.87 -1.18
N GLN A 244 6.04 0.07 -0.21
CA GLN A 244 5.96 0.41 1.20
C GLN A 244 7.30 0.98 1.70
N ALA A 245 7.41 2.31 1.82
CA ALA A 245 8.69 3.00 2.05
C ALA A 245 8.73 3.79 3.37
N GLU A 246 9.92 3.91 3.97
CA GLU A 246 10.12 4.78 5.14
C GLU A 246 9.93 6.24 4.72
N TYR A 247 9.11 6.98 5.45
CA TYR A 247 8.96 8.41 5.21
C TYR A 247 8.64 9.18 6.47
N HIS A 248 9.50 10.13 6.77
CA HIS A 248 9.35 11.06 7.88
C HIS A 248 10.30 12.24 7.67
N LEU A 249 10.27 13.23 8.56
CA LEU A 249 11.08 14.45 8.45
C LEU A 249 12.58 14.19 8.22
N PHE A 250 13.12 13.14 8.84
CA PHE A 250 14.53 12.72 8.71
C PHE A 250 14.84 11.69 7.59
N GLN A 251 13.85 11.22 6.82
CA GLN A 251 14.03 10.22 5.76
C GLN A 251 13.07 10.55 4.60
N ARG A 252 13.59 11.19 3.55
CA ARG A 252 12.77 11.89 2.55
C ARG A 252 13.02 11.49 1.10
N GLU A 253 14.28 11.27 0.76
CA GLU A 253 14.77 11.20 -0.62
C GLU A 253 13.96 10.25 -1.50
N LYS A 254 13.84 8.97 -1.13
CA LYS A 254 13.10 7.97 -1.91
C LYS A 254 11.65 8.39 -2.20
N VAL A 255 10.91 8.86 -1.19
CA VAL A 255 9.48 9.17 -1.33
C VAL A 255 9.23 10.52 -2.01
N GLU A 256 10.12 11.49 -1.85
CA GLU A 256 9.97 12.81 -2.48
C GLU A 256 10.55 12.88 -3.89
N VAL A 257 11.50 12.01 -4.24
CA VAL A 257 12.22 12.07 -5.53
C VAL A 257 11.93 10.85 -6.40
N GLN A 258 12.10 9.63 -5.88
CA GLN A 258 12.04 8.42 -6.69
C GLN A 258 10.60 7.91 -6.91
N LEU A 259 9.79 7.85 -5.86
CA LEU A 259 8.42 7.29 -5.95
C LEU A 259 7.48 8.10 -6.85
N PRO A 260 7.53 9.45 -6.93
CA PRO A 260 6.72 10.21 -7.88
C PRO A 260 6.98 9.79 -9.33
N GLU A 261 8.24 9.55 -9.71
CA GLU A 261 8.59 9.07 -11.05
C GLU A 261 7.98 7.68 -11.34
N LEU A 262 8.05 6.76 -10.38
CA LEU A 262 7.42 5.44 -10.51
C LEU A 262 5.90 5.53 -10.63
N TYR A 263 5.26 6.42 -9.87
CA TYR A 263 3.82 6.66 -9.97
C TYR A 263 3.44 7.15 -11.39
N HIS A 264 4.17 8.13 -11.92
CA HIS A 264 3.87 8.66 -13.25
C HIS A 264 4.10 7.63 -14.35
N LYS A 265 5.24 6.92 -14.33
CA LYS A 265 5.65 5.96 -15.37
C LYS A 265 4.85 4.66 -15.34
N ILE A 266 4.71 4.04 -14.17
CA ILE A 266 4.16 2.68 -14.03
C ILE A 266 2.96 2.57 -13.09
N GLY A 267 2.59 3.65 -12.40
CA GLY A 267 1.37 3.70 -11.58
C GLY A 267 1.52 3.16 -10.17
N VAL A 268 2.74 2.89 -9.71
CA VAL A 268 3.02 2.40 -8.34
C VAL A 268 2.74 3.50 -7.33
N GLY A 269 1.90 3.21 -6.33
CA GLY A 269 1.62 4.11 -5.21
C GLY A 269 2.65 4.03 -4.09
N ALA A 270 2.59 5.00 -3.17
CA ALA A 270 3.41 5.00 -1.96
C ALA A 270 2.54 4.80 -0.72
N MET A 271 2.84 3.75 0.05
CA MET A 271 2.31 3.54 1.40
C MET A 271 3.48 3.68 2.38
N THR A 272 3.48 4.74 3.18
CA THR A 272 4.67 5.06 3.97
C THR A 272 4.61 4.54 5.40
N TRP A 273 5.75 4.22 5.99
CA TRP A 273 5.86 3.73 7.38
C TRP A 273 6.83 4.54 8.23
N SER A 274 6.74 4.35 9.55
CA SER A 274 7.50 5.07 10.59
C SER A 274 7.40 6.61 10.48
N PRO A 275 6.21 7.23 10.36
CA PRO A 275 6.08 8.68 10.23
C PRO A 275 6.68 9.47 11.40
N LEU A 276 6.79 8.83 12.56
CA LEU A 276 7.39 9.40 13.77
C LEU A 276 8.80 8.88 14.06
N ALA A 277 9.45 8.23 13.09
CA ALA A 277 10.80 7.64 13.21
C ALA A 277 10.93 6.78 14.49
N CYS A 278 10.07 5.77 14.65
CA CYS A 278 10.01 4.93 15.87
C CYS A 278 9.74 5.70 17.18
N GLY A 279 9.08 6.86 17.08
CA GLY A 279 8.75 7.72 18.22
C GLY A 279 9.79 8.83 18.47
N ILE A 280 10.87 8.89 17.70
CA ILE A 280 11.90 9.94 17.82
C ILE A 280 11.29 11.33 17.66
N ILE A 281 10.42 11.50 16.68
CA ILE A 281 9.81 12.81 16.32
C ILE A 281 8.83 13.31 17.38
N THR A 282 8.44 12.48 18.36
CA THR A 282 7.54 12.91 19.44
C THR A 282 8.21 13.84 20.47
N GLY A 283 9.54 13.99 20.42
CA GLY A 283 10.32 14.73 21.44
C GLY A 283 10.56 13.96 22.74
N LYS A 284 9.97 12.77 22.92
CA LYS A 284 10.04 12.01 24.18
C LYS A 284 11.45 11.59 24.63
N TYR A 285 12.45 11.70 23.75
CA TYR A 285 13.83 11.31 24.02
C TYR A 285 14.77 12.49 24.31
N GLU A 286 14.24 13.70 24.47
CA GLU A 286 15.03 14.90 24.76
C GLU A 286 15.90 14.74 26.02
N ASN A 287 15.32 14.14 27.08
CA ASN A 287 15.96 13.99 28.39
C ASN A 287 16.40 12.54 28.67
N GLY A 288 16.76 11.78 27.63
CA GLY A 288 17.18 10.39 27.74
C GLY A 288 16.14 9.40 27.25
N ILE A 289 16.26 8.13 27.66
CA ILE A 289 15.40 7.03 27.18
C ILE A 289 14.33 6.71 28.23
N PRO A 290 13.03 7.03 28.01
CA PRO A 290 11.98 6.69 28.95
C PRO A 290 11.80 5.17 29.10
N GLU A 291 11.46 4.70 30.31
CA GLU A 291 11.37 3.27 30.62
C GLU A 291 10.32 2.51 29.80
N ALA A 292 9.16 3.13 29.53
CA ALA A 292 8.09 2.53 28.73
C ALA A 292 8.21 2.79 27.21
N SER A 293 9.34 3.36 26.75
CA SER A 293 9.55 3.70 25.35
C SER A 293 9.94 2.49 24.50
N ARG A 294 9.83 2.60 23.17
CA ARG A 294 10.31 1.55 22.26
C ARG A 294 11.81 1.32 22.40
N ALA A 295 12.58 2.37 22.66
CA ALA A 295 14.04 2.32 22.74
C ALA A 295 14.57 1.69 24.04
N SER A 296 13.74 1.50 25.07
CA SER A 296 14.13 0.77 26.29
C SER A 296 14.02 -0.75 26.15
N MET A 297 13.31 -1.24 25.13
CA MET A 297 13.09 -2.67 24.91
C MET A 297 14.40 -3.37 24.50
N LYS A 298 14.70 -4.53 25.11
CA LYS A 298 15.95 -5.29 24.87
C LYS A 298 16.24 -5.56 23.40
N SER A 299 15.22 -5.87 22.60
CA SER A 299 15.35 -6.15 21.16
C SER A 299 15.54 -4.90 20.28
N TYR A 300 15.51 -3.70 20.87
CA TYR A 300 15.59 -2.41 20.18
C TYR A 300 16.84 -1.61 20.57
N GLN A 301 17.90 -2.29 21.00
CA GLN A 301 19.18 -1.67 21.34
C GLN A 301 19.74 -0.80 20.19
N TRP A 302 19.56 -1.23 18.94
CA TRP A 302 19.91 -0.44 17.74
C TRP A 302 19.20 0.93 17.68
N LEU A 303 17.94 1.02 18.17
CA LEU A 303 17.18 2.27 18.20
C LEU A 303 17.72 3.19 19.29
N LYS A 304 18.07 2.63 20.45
CA LYS A 304 18.73 3.37 21.54
C LYS A 304 20.05 3.97 21.05
N GLU A 305 20.88 3.19 20.39
CA GLU A 305 22.15 3.62 19.80
C GLU A 305 21.95 4.75 18.78
N LYS A 306 20.94 4.62 17.89
CA LYS A 306 20.57 5.68 16.95
C LYS A 306 20.17 6.98 17.66
N ILE A 307 19.39 6.91 18.74
CA ILE A 307 18.93 8.08 19.51
C ILE A 307 20.09 8.80 20.20
N VAL A 308 20.99 8.03 20.85
CA VAL A 308 22.12 8.62 21.61
C VAL A 308 23.31 9.02 20.74
N SER A 309 23.30 8.63 19.46
CA SER A 309 24.33 9.03 18.48
C SER A 309 24.38 10.56 18.29
N GLU A 310 25.47 11.05 17.69
CA GLU A 310 25.61 12.47 17.37
C GLU A 310 24.48 12.96 16.44
N ASP A 311 24.16 12.18 15.40
CA ASP A 311 23.06 12.49 14.49
C ASP A 311 21.71 12.47 15.20
N GLY A 312 21.49 11.51 16.12
CA GLY A 312 20.29 11.46 16.94
C GLY A 312 20.10 12.73 17.79
N ARG A 313 21.19 13.24 18.40
CA ARG A 313 21.16 14.50 19.15
C ARG A 313 20.89 15.72 18.25
N LYS A 314 21.49 15.77 17.06
CA LYS A 314 21.18 16.81 16.06
C LYS A 314 19.71 16.79 15.65
N GLN A 315 19.11 15.60 15.50
CA GLN A 315 17.69 15.44 15.23
C GLN A 315 16.84 15.99 16.38
N GLN A 316 17.18 15.68 17.64
CA GLN A 316 16.46 16.21 18.81
C GLN A 316 16.51 17.75 18.88
N ALA A 317 17.64 18.38 18.56
CA ALA A 317 17.74 19.83 18.51
C ALA A 317 16.74 20.43 17.50
N LYS A 318 16.67 19.87 16.28
CA LYS A 318 15.70 20.29 15.25
C LYS A 318 14.25 20.10 15.68
N LEU A 319 13.96 19.08 16.49
CA LEU A 319 12.60 18.84 17.00
C LEU A 319 12.13 19.96 17.93
N LYS A 320 13.03 20.61 18.69
CA LYS A 320 12.68 21.77 19.54
C LYS A 320 12.14 22.93 18.70
N GLU A 321 12.81 23.21 17.58
CA GLU A 321 12.40 24.29 16.68
C GLU A 321 11.08 23.94 15.96
N LEU A 322 10.89 22.67 15.60
CA LEU A 322 9.63 22.19 15.05
C LEU A 322 8.47 22.25 16.04
N ASN A 323 8.74 22.05 17.33
CA ASN A 323 7.72 22.14 18.37
C ASN A 323 7.10 23.55 18.43
N HIS A 324 7.92 24.58 18.26
CA HIS A 324 7.41 25.96 18.19
C HIS A 324 6.47 26.19 16.99
N ILE A 325 6.69 25.49 15.88
CA ILE A 325 5.76 25.53 14.72
C ILE A 325 4.47 24.78 15.06
N ALA A 326 4.55 23.63 15.72
CA ALA A 326 3.38 22.86 16.14
C ALA A 326 2.49 23.68 17.10
N GLU A 327 3.09 24.35 18.08
CA GLU A 327 2.41 25.27 19.00
C GLU A 327 1.68 26.40 18.26
N LYS A 328 2.33 27.06 17.30
CA LYS A 328 1.71 28.12 16.47
C LYS A 328 0.53 27.62 15.64
N LEU A 329 0.56 26.35 15.23
CA LEU A 329 -0.51 25.73 14.46
C LEU A 329 -1.60 25.11 15.35
N GLY A 330 -1.45 25.18 16.68
CA GLY A 330 -2.40 24.61 17.64
C GLY A 330 -2.48 23.08 17.56
N CYS A 331 -1.37 22.41 17.22
CA CYS A 331 -1.30 20.95 17.14
C CYS A 331 -0.07 20.39 17.88
N THR A 332 -0.05 19.09 18.09
CA THR A 332 1.13 18.41 18.68
C THR A 332 2.21 18.17 17.62
N LEU A 333 3.46 18.00 18.05
CA LEU A 333 4.55 17.67 17.15
C LEU A 333 4.32 16.35 16.37
N PRO A 334 3.78 15.27 16.99
CA PRO A 334 3.33 14.09 16.24
C PRO A 334 2.28 14.38 15.17
N GLN A 335 1.26 15.19 15.49
CA GLN A 335 0.24 15.59 14.53
C GLN A 335 0.84 16.35 13.36
N LEU A 336 1.73 17.32 13.63
CA LEU A 336 2.45 18.07 12.61
C LEU A 336 3.25 17.14 11.69
N ALA A 337 3.98 16.18 12.26
CA ALA A 337 4.81 15.25 11.51
C ALA A 337 4.00 14.31 10.60
N VAL A 338 2.90 13.75 11.11
CA VAL A 338 2.00 12.91 10.32
C VAL A 338 1.32 13.71 9.21
N ALA A 339 0.82 14.91 9.53
CA ALA A 339 0.23 15.81 8.54
C ALA A 339 1.25 16.23 7.47
N TRP A 340 2.52 16.42 7.87
CA TRP A 340 3.62 16.68 6.95
C TRP A 340 3.85 15.53 5.98
N CYS A 341 3.81 14.27 6.43
CA CYS A 341 3.89 13.13 5.52
C CYS A 341 2.73 13.11 4.52
N LEU A 342 1.53 13.48 4.95
CA LEU A 342 0.32 13.53 4.11
C LEU A 342 0.22 14.73 3.17
N ARG A 343 1.07 15.75 3.34
CA ARG A 343 1.11 16.93 2.46
C ARG A 343 1.44 16.55 1.02
N ASN A 344 2.17 15.45 0.84
CA ASN A 344 2.52 14.95 -0.48
C ASN A 344 1.34 14.12 -1.00
N GLU A 345 0.69 14.59 -2.06
CA GLU A 345 -0.42 13.87 -2.69
C GLU A 345 0.01 12.54 -3.32
N GLY A 346 1.31 12.38 -3.62
CA GLY A 346 1.90 11.10 -4.06
C GLY A 346 1.93 10.02 -2.97
N VAL A 347 1.76 10.40 -1.70
CA VAL A 347 1.58 9.45 -0.59
C VAL A 347 0.11 9.05 -0.51
N SER A 348 -0.19 7.78 -0.80
CA SER A 348 -1.55 7.24 -0.75
C SER A 348 -2.03 7.03 0.69
N SER A 349 -1.15 6.53 1.57
CA SER A 349 -1.46 6.33 2.99
C SER A 349 -0.20 6.34 3.86
N VAL A 350 -0.35 6.76 5.11
CA VAL A 350 0.69 6.74 6.15
C VAL A 350 0.30 5.72 7.22
N LEU A 351 1.15 4.71 7.44
CA LEU A 351 0.97 3.70 8.48
C LEU A 351 1.43 4.22 9.84
N LEU A 352 0.46 4.33 10.75
CA LEU A 352 0.68 4.68 12.15
C LEU A 352 1.10 3.45 12.96
N GLY A 353 1.87 3.67 14.02
CA GLY A 353 2.18 2.67 15.02
C GLY A 353 2.09 3.28 16.41
N THR A 354 1.23 2.72 17.26
CA THR A 354 0.87 3.30 18.57
C THR A 354 0.78 2.22 19.63
N SER A 355 1.22 2.53 20.85
CA SER A 355 1.21 1.58 21.96
C SER A 355 0.05 1.79 22.93
N ASN A 356 -0.76 2.85 22.75
CA ASN A 356 -1.94 3.11 23.56
C ASN A 356 -3.00 3.94 22.80
N PRO A 357 -4.27 3.95 23.26
CA PRO A 357 -5.37 4.70 22.65
C PRO A 357 -5.13 6.21 22.49
N ASP A 358 -4.48 6.85 23.46
CA ASP A 358 -4.27 8.31 23.44
C ASP A 358 -3.36 8.71 22.28
N GLN A 359 -2.26 7.99 22.07
CA GLN A 359 -1.36 8.19 20.94
C GLN A 359 -2.08 8.01 19.60
N LEU A 360 -2.98 7.03 19.50
CA LEU A 360 -3.73 6.79 18.27
C LEU A 360 -4.70 7.94 18.00
N THR A 361 -5.45 8.35 19.01
CA THR A 361 -6.41 9.47 18.91
C THR A 361 -5.69 10.77 18.56
N GLU A 362 -4.56 11.05 19.20
CA GLU A 362 -3.68 12.18 18.88
C GLU A 362 -3.25 12.13 17.41
N ASN A 363 -2.68 11.00 16.96
CA ASN A 363 -2.15 10.84 15.60
C ASN A 363 -3.25 10.92 14.53
N LEU A 364 -4.46 10.41 14.82
CA LEU A 364 -5.61 10.55 13.92
C LEU A 364 -6.02 12.02 13.76
N GLY A 365 -5.86 12.83 14.80
CA GLY A 365 -6.07 14.29 14.76
C GLY A 365 -5.19 15.02 13.73
N ALA A 366 -4.12 14.40 13.23
CA ALA A 366 -3.28 14.95 12.17
C ALA A 366 -4.06 15.34 10.90
N ILE A 367 -5.20 14.68 10.62
CA ILE A 367 -6.05 14.99 9.46
C ILE A 367 -6.67 16.40 9.53
N GLN A 368 -6.75 16.97 10.74
CA GLN A 368 -7.31 18.30 10.99
C GLN A 368 -6.26 19.41 10.91
N VAL A 369 -4.97 19.06 10.90
CA VAL A 369 -3.86 20.03 10.86
C VAL A 369 -3.85 20.73 9.50
N ARG A 370 -4.16 22.03 9.51
CA ARG A 370 -4.14 22.89 8.32
C ARG A 370 -2.74 23.42 8.06
N MET A 371 -1.99 22.70 7.22
CA MET A 371 -0.78 23.23 6.59
C MET A 371 -1.19 24.30 5.57
N HIS A 372 -1.19 25.58 5.96
CA HIS A 372 -1.50 26.67 5.04
C HIS A 372 -0.42 26.74 3.95
N THR A 373 -0.78 26.39 2.72
CA THR A 373 0.03 26.72 1.54
C THR A 373 -0.11 28.22 1.31
N HIS A 374 0.89 29.01 1.68
CA HIS A 374 0.95 30.39 1.23
C HIS A 374 1.22 30.38 -0.28
N THR A 375 0.17 30.61 -1.08
CA THR A 375 0.35 31.00 -2.49
C THR A 375 0.93 32.40 -2.53
N HIS A 376 2.24 32.52 -2.68
CA HIS A 376 2.85 33.78 -3.09
C HIS A 376 2.54 34.01 -4.57
N THR A 377 1.57 34.88 -4.85
CA THR A 377 1.41 35.46 -6.19
C THR A 377 2.49 36.52 -6.39
N HIS A 378 3.54 36.18 -7.13
CA HIS A 378 4.46 37.18 -7.66
C HIS A 378 3.82 37.84 -8.89
N THR A 379 3.45 39.11 -8.77
CA THR A 379 3.13 39.98 -9.90
C THR A 379 4.44 40.56 -10.45
N HIS A 380 4.93 40.02 -11.57
CA HIS A 380 5.98 40.70 -12.34
C HIS A 380 5.32 41.70 -13.28
N THR A 381 5.58 42.99 -13.06
CA THR A 381 5.28 44.05 -14.02
C THR A 381 6.45 44.13 -15.01
N HIS A 382 6.24 43.66 -16.24
CA HIS A 382 7.17 43.93 -17.35
C HIS A 382 6.71 45.19 -18.08
N THR A 383 7.51 46.24 -18.02
CA THR A 383 7.38 47.44 -18.86
C THR A 383 8.18 47.23 -20.13
N HIS A 384 7.50 47.08 -21.27
CA HIS A 384 8.13 47.14 -22.58
C HIS A 384 7.90 48.54 -23.19
N THR A 385 8.99 49.26 -23.42
CA THR A 385 9.02 50.51 -24.19
C THR A 385 9.45 50.19 -25.62
N HIS A 386 8.54 50.30 -26.57
CA HIS A 386 8.87 50.29 -28.00
C HIS A 386 9.02 51.73 -28.50
N THR A 387 10.14 52.02 -29.14
CA THR A 387 10.38 53.27 -29.87
C THR A 387 10.40 52.96 -31.36
N HIS A 388 9.41 53.48 -32.09
CA HIS A 388 9.41 53.44 -33.55
C HIS A 388 9.92 54.78 -34.08
N THR A 389 10.92 54.72 -34.96
CA THR A 389 11.41 55.86 -35.73
C THR A 389 10.89 55.73 -37.16
N HIS A 390 9.98 56.62 -37.56
CA HIS A 390 9.65 56.84 -38.97
C HIS A 390 10.29 58.15 -39.43
N THR A 391 10.79 58.14 -40.67
CA THR A 391 11.38 59.28 -41.34
C THR A 391 10.36 60.42 -41.47
N HIS A 392 10.78 61.60 -41.01
CA HIS A 392 10.05 62.86 -40.80
C HIS A 392 9.35 63.03 -39.45
N THR A 393 10.12 63.61 -38.52
CA THR A 393 9.71 64.53 -37.44
C THR A 393 8.39 64.24 -36.74
N HIS A 394 8.38 63.25 -35.84
CA HIS A 394 7.77 63.29 -34.49
C HIS A 394 8.01 61.93 -33.81
N THR A 395 8.60 61.91 -32.61
CA THR A 395 8.78 60.71 -31.78
C THR A 395 7.58 60.53 -30.84
N HIS A 396 6.88 59.40 -30.96
CA HIS A 396 5.86 58.98 -29.99
C HIS A 396 6.35 57.76 -29.21
N THR A 397 6.38 57.89 -27.88
CA THR A 397 6.65 56.79 -26.94
C THR A 397 5.33 56.22 -26.42
N HIS A 398 5.10 54.93 -26.65
CA HIS A 398 3.99 54.19 -26.03
C HIS A 398 4.53 53.23 -24.97
N THR A 399 4.07 53.39 -23.73
CA THR A 399 4.32 52.46 -22.62
C THR A 399 3.17 51.48 -22.50
N HIS A 400 3.42 50.19 -22.75
CA HIS A 400 2.46 49.12 -22.44
C HIS A 400 2.85 48.45 -21.12
N VAL A 401 1.91 48.40 -20.18
CA VAL A 401 2.03 47.64 -18.93
C VAL A 401 1.34 46.30 -19.13
N ASN A 402 2.11 45.22 -19.28
CA ASN A 402 1.57 43.86 -19.27
C ASN A 402 1.64 43.32 -17.83
N ILE A 403 0.47 43.06 -17.23
CA ILE A 403 0.35 42.39 -15.95
C ILE A 403 0.26 40.88 -16.22
N HIS A 404 1.35 40.15 -16.01
CA HIS A 404 1.30 38.69 -15.99
C HIS A 404 1.18 38.21 -14.54
N THR A 405 0.00 37.71 -14.17
CA THR A 405 -0.22 36.96 -12.94
C THR A 405 0.22 35.51 -13.13
N TYR A 406 1.33 35.12 -12.52
CA TYR A 406 1.74 33.72 -12.40
C TYR A 406 1.31 33.17 -11.04
N THR A 407 0.41 32.19 -11.05
CA THR A 407 0.06 31.42 -9.85
C THR A 407 1.08 30.30 -9.68
N CYS A 408 2.17 30.56 -8.96
CA CYS A 408 3.08 29.49 -8.57
C CYS A 408 2.57 28.86 -7.26
N MET A 409 2.12 27.61 -7.30
CA MET A 409 1.85 26.84 -6.08
C MET A 409 3.17 26.53 -5.39
N HIS A 410 3.67 27.46 -4.58
CA HIS A 410 4.68 27.13 -3.59
C HIS A 410 3.95 26.45 -2.41
N THR A 411 4.18 25.14 -2.26
CA THR A 411 4.07 24.50 -0.95
C THR A 411 4.91 25.30 0.05
N PRO A 412 4.67 25.23 1.37
CA PRO A 412 5.54 25.89 2.34
C PRO A 412 6.90 25.15 2.40
N ARG A 413 7.67 25.22 1.30
CA ARG A 413 9.11 24.97 1.29
C ARG A 413 9.77 25.96 2.25
N PHE A 414 9.31 27.22 2.31
CA PHE A 414 9.95 28.26 3.11
C PHE A 414 10.03 27.99 4.62
N LEU A 415 8.95 27.49 5.26
CA LEU A 415 8.99 27.23 6.71
C LEU A 415 9.90 26.05 7.09
N PHE A 416 9.95 25.02 6.24
CA PHE A 416 10.74 23.81 6.51
C PHE A 416 12.14 23.84 5.85
N CYS A 417 12.41 24.67 4.86
CA CYS A 417 13.75 24.77 4.24
C CYS A 417 14.74 25.51 5.14
N HIS A 418 14.30 26.55 5.88
CA HIS A 418 15.18 27.28 6.78
C HIS A 418 15.70 26.47 7.98
N LEU A 419 14.92 25.47 8.41
CA LEU A 419 15.30 24.52 9.47
C LEU A 419 16.28 23.43 9.00
N TRP A 420 16.51 23.33 7.69
CA TRP A 420 17.14 22.18 7.05
C TRP A 420 18.24 22.55 6.05
N SER A 421 18.61 23.83 6.01
CA SER A 421 19.90 24.31 5.48
C SER A 421 20.90 24.31 6.63
#